data_AF-A0A3D2S9Z9-F1
#
_entry.id   AF-A0A3D2S9Z9-F1
#
_cell.length_a   1.000
_cell.length_b   1.000
_cell.length_c   1.000
_cell.angle_alpha   90.00
_cell.angle_beta   90.00
_cell.angle_gamma   90.00
#
_symmetry.space_group_name_H-M   'P 1'
#
loop_
_entity.id
_entity.type
_entity.pdbx_description
1 polymer ?
#
loop_
_entity_poly.entity_id
_entity_poly.type
_entity_poly.pdbx_seq_one_letter_code
_entity_poly.pdbx_strand_id
1 'polypeptide(L)' 'CPMVGRLVSGDARAYTYLYESVQVFPDGTAFTSIMETCGYKSIQWKKFTFGICSMYIGVK' A
#
# COMPACT_ATOMS: atom_id res chain seq x y z
N CYS A 1 34.35 6.22 14.00
CA CYS A 1 34.15 7.56 13.43
C CYS A 1 32.67 7.77 13.11
N PRO A 2 31.90 8.45 14.00
CA PRO A 2 30.46 8.60 13.85
C PRO A 2 30.14 9.90 13.11
N MET A 3 29.90 9.84 11.79
CA MET A 3 29.54 11.01 10.97
C MET A 3 28.61 10.64 9.79
N VAL A 4 27.74 9.63 9.94
CA VAL A 4 26.73 9.28 8.91
C VAL A 4 25.29 9.29 9.46
N GLY A 5 25.11 9.56 10.76
CA GLY A 5 23.79 9.41 11.43
C GLY A 5 23.04 10.71 11.75
N ARG A 6 23.54 11.89 11.38
CA ARG A 6 23.02 13.18 11.89
C ARG A 6 22.28 14.04 10.86
N LEU A 7 22.06 13.53 9.64
CA LEU A 7 21.28 14.21 8.60
C LEU A 7 19.99 13.45 8.21
N VAL A 8 19.49 12.59 9.10
CA VAL A 8 18.18 11.92 8.98
C VAL A 8 17.25 12.39 10.12
N SER A 9 17.44 13.62 10.60
CA SER A 9 16.72 14.19 11.75
C SER A 9 15.60 15.16 11.33
N GLY A 10 15.01 14.97 10.14
CA GLY A 10 13.90 15.79 9.67
C GLY A 10 12.55 15.08 9.62
N ASP A 11 12.51 13.87 9.05
CA ASP A 11 11.24 13.24 8.64
C ASP A 11 11.22 11.71 8.76
N ALA A 12 12.09 11.13 9.59
CA ALA A 12 12.19 9.66 9.73
C ALA A 12 10.83 9.01 10.05
N ARG A 13 9.97 9.66 10.84
CA ARG A 13 8.64 9.15 11.21
C ARG A 13 7.69 9.01 10.03
N ALA A 14 7.72 9.93 9.06
CA ALA A 14 6.83 9.88 7.90
C ALA A 14 7.17 8.69 6.99
N TYR A 15 8.47 8.41 6.81
CA TYR A 15 8.93 7.25 6.06
C TYR A 15 8.68 5.93 6.79
N THR A 16 8.82 5.89 8.13
CA THR A 16 8.46 4.71 8.93
C THR A 16 6.97 4.40 8.81
N TYR A 17 6.10 5.41 8.97
CA TYR A 17 4.66 5.23 8.85
C TYR A 17 4.26 4.74 7.46
N LEU A 18 4.82 5.31 6.39
CA LEU A 18 4.53 4.87 5.03
C LEU A 18 4.92 3.39 4.81
N TYR A 19 6.10 2.99 5.28
CA TYR A 19 6.58 1.62 5.13
C TYR A 19 5.72 0.61 5.91
N GLU A 20 5.41 0.90 7.17
CA GLU A 20 4.54 0.06 7.99
C GLU A 20 3.11 -0.02 7.40
N SER A 21 2.57 1.11 6.92
CA SER A 21 1.24 1.16 6.30
C SER A 21 1.15 0.29 5.05
N VAL A 22 2.20 0.27 4.23
CA VAL A 22 2.25 -0.52 2.98
C VAL A 22 2.31 -2.01 3.28
N GLN A 23 2.98 -2.43 4.37
CA GLN A 23 3.06 -3.85 4.76
C GLN A 23 1.74 -4.40 5.33
N VAL A 24 0.94 -3.57 5.99
CA VAL A 24 -0.35 -3.99 6.59
C VAL A 24 -1.48 -3.97 5.56
N PHE A 25 -1.27 -3.35 4.39
CA PHE A 25 -2.31 -3.19 3.40
C PHE A 25 -2.65 -4.54 2.74
N PRO A 26 -3.91 -5.00 2.80
CA PRO A 26 -4.31 -6.24 2.15
C PRO A 26 -4.21 -6.08 0.63
N ASP A 27 -3.53 -7.01 -0.04
CA ASP A 27 -3.38 -7.03 -1.49
C ASP A 27 -4.15 -8.18 -2.16
N GLY A 28 -4.31 -8.07 -3.48
CA GLY A 28 -4.98 -9.04 -4.33
C GLY A 28 -6.42 -9.32 -3.89
N THR A 29 -6.70 -10.60 -3.67
CA THR A 29 -8.04 -11.13 -3.39
C THR A 29 -8.61 -10.70 -2.04
N ALA A 30 -7.74 -10.36 -1.08
CA ALA A 30 -8.17 -9.85 0.22
C ALA A 30 -8.85 -8.49 0.06
N PHE A 31 -8.26 -7.59 -0.74
CA PHE A 31 -8.83 -6.28 -1.01
C PHE A 31 -10.12 -6.36 -1.84
N THR A 32 -10.17 -7.25 -2.84
CA THR A 32 -11.39 -7.45 -3.63
C THR A 32 -12.54 -7.97 -2.77
N SER A 33 -12.28 -8.88 -1.82
CA SER A 33 -13.31 -9.40 -0.91
C SER A 33 -13.89 -8.30 0.00
N ILE A 34 -13.05 -7.37 0.45
CA ILE A 34 -13.49 -6.18 1.20
C ILE A 34 -14.38 -5.31 0.32
N MET A 35 -13.99 -5.07 -0.94
CA MET A 35 -14.78 -4.30 -1.89
C MET A 35 -16.14 -4.96 -2.19
N GLU A 36 -16.20 -6.29 -2.33
CA GLU A 36 -17.46 -7.03 -2.50
C GLU A 36 -18.38 -6.85 -1.29
N THR A 37 -17.81 -6.94 -0.07
CA THR A 37 -18.54 -6.73 1.19
C THR A 37 -19.09 -5.31 1.30
N CYS A 38 -18.36 -4.32 0.76
CA CYS A 38 -18.82 -2.94 0.66
C CYS A 38 -19.90 -2.70 -0.42
N GLY A 39 -20.26 -3.72 -1.20
CA GLY A 39 -21.30 -3.66 -2.24
C GLY A 39 -20.81 -3.23 -3.62
N TYR A 40 -19.49 -3.19 -3.86
CA TYR A 40 -18.96 -2.98 -5.19
C TYR A 40 -19.08 -4.27 -6.03
N LYS A 41 -19.35 -4.10 -7.32
CA LYS A 41 -19.51 -5.15 -8.34
C LYS A 41 -18.55 -4.92 -9.50
N SER A 42 -18.41 -5.92 -10.36
CA SER A 42 -17.49 -5.88 -11.51
C SER A 42 -16.05 -5.52 -11.10
N ILE A 43 -15.57 -6.15 -10.03
CA ILE A 43 -14.28 -5.82 -9.44
C ILE A 43 -13.17 -6.37 -10.32
N GLN A 44 -12.31 -5.48 -10.80
CA GLN A 44 -11.13 -5.80 -11.59
C GLN A 44 -9.90 -5.33 -10.84
N TRP A 45 -8.86 -6.14 -10.87
CA TRP A 45 -7.59 -5.79 -10.26
C TRP A 45 -6.45 -6.06 -11.23
N LYS A 46 -5.45 -5.18 -11.24
CA LYS A 46 -4.28 -5.30 -12.11
C LYS A 46 -3.03 -4.91 -11.36
N LYS A 47 -2.03 -5.79 -11.43
CA LYS A 47 -0.68 -5.56 -10.90
C LYS A 47 0.15 -4.73 -11.90
N PHE A 48 0.86 -3.75 -11.39
CA PHE A 48 1.79 -2.88 -12.10
C PHE A 48 3.19 -3.02 -11.52
N THR A 49 4.19 -2.73 -12.35
CA THR A 49 5.60 -2.65 -11.95
C THR A 49 6.05 -3.89 -11.16
N PHE A 50 5.83 -5.09 -11.73
CA PHE A 50 6.19 -6.38 -11.12
C PHE A 50 5.59 -6.66 -9.73
N GLY A 51 4.46 -6.01 -9.38
CA GLY A 51 3.78 -6.23 -8.10
C GLY A 51 4.09 -5.19 -7.03
N ILE A 52 4.85 -4.14 -7.37
CA ILE A 52 5.08 -3.00 -6.46
C ILE A 52 3.78 -2.21 -6.24
N CYS A 53 2.89 -2.17 -7.23
CA CYS A 53 1.62 -1.47 -7.13
C CYS A 53 0.50 -2.33 -7.74
N SER A 54 -0.70 -2.26 -7.14
CA SER A 54 -1.91 -2.90 -7.66
C SER A 54 -3.02 -1.88 -7.75
N MET A 55 -3.70 -1.82 -8.90
CA MET A 55 -4.89 -1.02 -9.09
C MET A 55 -6.12 -1.91 -8.94
N TYR A 56 -7.13 -1.41 -8.22
CA TYR A 56 -8.43 -2.05 -8.07
C TYR A 56 -9.50 -1.12 -8.61
N ILE A 57 -10.40 -1.66 -9.41
CA ILE A 57 -11.52 -0.95 -10.04
C ILE A 57 -12.78 -1.69 -9.65
N GLY A 58 -13.79 -0.98 -9.15
CA GLY A 58 -15.10 -1.54 -8.84
C GLY A 58 -16.20 -0.55 -9.17
N VAL A 59 -17.35 -1.06 -9.58
CA VAL A 59 -18.54 -0.27 -9.90
C VAL A 59 -19.56 -0.51 -8.80
N LYS A 60 -20.14 0.54 -8.22
CA LYS A 60 -21.18 0.41 -7.19
C LYS A 60 -22.55 0.25 -7.83
#